data_AF-A0A357AIX1-F1
#
_entry.id   AF-A0A357AIX1-F1
#
_cell.length_a   1.000
_cell.length_b   1.000
_cell.length_c   1.000
_cell.angle_alpha   90.00
_cell.angle_beta   90.00
_cell.angle_gamma   90.00
#
_symmetry.space_group_name_H-M   'P 1'
#
loop_
_entity.id
_entity.type
_entity.pdbx_description
1 polymer ?
#
loop_
_entity_poly.entity_id
_entity_poly.type
_entity_poly.pdbx_seq_one_letter_code
_entity_poly.pdbx_strand_id
1 'polypeptide(L)'
;MKEADSQGLGDVTICPEVLGKTNQLGTLEEVIALCSLDERLIPCIDFGHMHALTRGGMNSREDFLNVFALVKKHLGVNRMKNIQIHFSRIEFGKSGEKKHWTYADERFGPDFNPLAQALLALGIEPVIICESRGTMAEDAAALKKIYENEKNSMAE
;
A
#
# COMPACT_ATOMS: atom_id res chain seq x y z
N MET A 1 16.17 17.36 2.78
CA MET A 1 16.18 17.20 4.25
C MET A 1 16.70 18.45 4.94
N LYS A 2 17.99 18.84 4.83
CA LYS A 2 18.52 20.07 5.46
C LYS A 2 17.76 21.37 5.18
N GLU A 3 17.29 21.55 3.94
CA GLU A 3 16.46 22.72 3.57
C GLU A 3 15.05 22.66 4.17
N ALA A 4 14.49 21.47 4.35
CA ALA A 4 13.22 21.33 5.07
C ALA A 4 13.42 21.66 6.56
N ASP A 5 14.56 21.26 7.13
CA ASP A 5 14.93 21.58 8.52
C ASP A 5 15.09 23.09 8.74
N SER A 6 15.76 23.80 7.82
CA SER A 6 15.92 25.27 7.91
C SER A 6 14.60 26.03 7.82
N GLN A 7 13.57 25.42 7.22
CA GLN A 7 12.22 25.97 7.11
C GLN A 7 11.27 25.53 8.24
N GLY A 8 11.77 24.78 9.25
CA GLY A 8 10.94 24.29 10.35
C GLY A 8 9.98 23.17 9.94
N LEU A 9 10.22 22.50 8.81
CA LEU A 9 9.42 21.38 8.30
C LEU A 9 10.01 20.03 8.72
N GLY A 10 10.84 20.00 9.76
CA GLY A 10 11.54 18.81 10.23
C GLY A 10 10.61 17.67 10.64
N ASP A 11 9.40 18.01 11.11
CA ASP A 11 8.38 17.06 11.59
C ASP A 11 7.47 16.52 10.47
N VAL A 12 7.64 16.98 9.23
CA VAL A 12 6.87 16.49 8.09
C VAL A 12 7.41 15.14 7.63
N THR A 13 6.57 14.11 7.70
CA THR A 13 6.82 12.82 7.06
C THR A 13 6.54 12.92 5.57
N ILE A 14 7.48 12.42 4.76
CA ILE A 14 7.31 12.30 3.31
C ILE A 14 7.13 10.83 3.00
N CYS A 15 6.13 10.51 2.18
CA CYS A 15 5.82 9.15 1.78
C CYS A 15 6.04 8.91 0.29
N PRO A 16 7.25 8.48 -0.14
CA PRO A 16 7.48 8.10 -1.53
C PRO A 16 6.65 6.88 -1.90
N GLU A 17 5.92 6.97 -3.00
CA GLU A 17 4.96 5.95 -3.44
C GLU A 17 5.57 4.93 -4.40
N VAL A 18 5.18 3.66 -4.25
CA VAL A 18 5.42 2.63 -5.27
C VAL A 18 4.60 2.95 -6.52
N LEU A 19 5.25 3.13 -7.67
CA LEU A 19 4.60 3.52 -8.91
C LEU A 19 4.17 2.32 -9.75
N GLY A 20 3.10 2.48 -10.54
CA GLY A 20 2.49 1.37 -11.27
C GLY A 20 2.97 1.11 -12.70
N LYS A 21 3.93 1.89 -13.25
CA LYS A 21 4.39 1.73 -14.64
C LYS A 21 5.84 1.28 -14.76
N THR A 22 6.12 0.43 -15.74
CA THR A 22 7.44 -0.17 -15.95
C THR A 22 8.50 0.81 -16.47
N ASN A 23 8.09 1.99 -16.93
CA ASN A 23 8.99 3.04 -17.43
C ASN A 23 9.23 4.16 -16.41
N GLN A 24 8.85 3.96 -15.14
CA GLN A 24 9.05 4.91 -14.05
C GLN A 24 9.98 4.31 -12.98
N LEU A 25 10.74 5.18 -12.31
CA LEU A 25 11.46 4.82 -11.08
C LEU A 25 10.46 4.86 -9.93
N GLY A 26 10.35 3.76 -9.19
CA GLY A 26 9.39 3.61 -8.10
C GLY A 26 9.00 2.16 -7.81
N THR A 27 9.87 1.16 -8.08
CA THR A 27 9.60 -0.19 -7.57
C THR A 27 9.64 -0.21 -6.04
N LEU A 28 9.11 -1.27 -5.43
CA LEU A 28 9.17 -1.43 -3.97
C LEU A 28 10.61 -1.35 -3.44
N GLU A 29 11.57 -1.98 -4.13
CA GLU A 29 12.99 -1.95 -3.77
C GLU A 29 13.59 -0.54 -3.89
N GLU A 30 13.25 0.19 -4.95
CA GLU A 30 13.72 1.56 -5.17
C GLU A 30 13.14 2.51 -4.11
N VAL A 31 11.85 2.37 -3.78
CA VAL A 31 11.19 3.14 -2.71
C VAL A 31 11.80 2.81 -1.34
N ILE A 32 12.06 1.54 -1.06
CA ILE A 32 12.76 1.12 0.17
C ILE A 32 14.17 1.72 0.22
N ALA A 33 14.92 1.65 -0.88
CA ALA A 33 16.26 2.24 -0.96
C ALA A 33 16.21 3.76 -0.72
N LEU A 34 15.23 4.46 -1.30
CA LEU A 34 15.03 5.89 -1.07
C LEU A 34 14.70 6.18 0.40
N CYS A 35 13.79 5.41 1.00
CA CYS A 35 13.41 5.58 2.39
C CYS A 35 14.53 5.25 3.39
N SER A 36 15.57 4.54 2.96
CA SER A 36 16.75 4.27 3.79
C SER A 36 17.67 5.49 3.99
N LEU A 37 17.47 6.56 3.19
CA LEU A 37 18.33 7.75 3.22
C LEU A 37 18.05 8.70 4.40
N ASP A 38 16.83 8.70 4.95
CA ASP A 38 16.44 9.53 6.10
C ASP A 38 15.24 8.86 6.82
N GLU A 39 15.25 8.83 8.15
CA GLU A 39 14.22 8.17 8.96
C GLU A 39 12.81 8.79 8.82
N ARG A 40 12.71 10.03 8.31
CA ARG A 40 11.43 10.71 8.04
C ARG A 40 10.76 10.25 6.75
N LEU A 41 11.43 9.44 5.96
CA LEU A 41 10.89 8.84 4.75
C LEU A 41 10.24 7.50 5.12
N ILE A 42 8.93 7.45 4.93
CA ILE A 42 8.14 6.24 5.17
C ILE A 42 7.58 5.78 3.82
N PRO A 43 7.69 4.51 3.43
CA PRO A 43 7.17 4.08 2.14
C PRO A 43 5.64 4.22 2.08
N CYS A 44 5.12 4.76 0.98
CA CYS A 44 3.73 4.58 0.59
C CYS A 44 3.65 3.38 -0.39
N ILE A 45 2.89 2.37 -0.03
CA ILE A 45 2.71 1.17 -0.86
C ILE A 45 1.33 1.23 -1.50
N ASP A 46 1.31 1.46 -2.81
CA ASP A 46 0.09 1.25 -3.60
C ASP A 46 0.03 -0.21 -4.05
N PHE A 47 -0.95 -0.94 -3.49
CA PHE A 47 -1.12 -2.35 -3.83
C PHE A 47 -1.79 -2.58 -5.20
N GLY A 48 -2.52 -1.60 -5.73
CA GLY A 48 -2.98 -1.59 -7.11
C GLY A 48 -1.79 -1.53 -8.08
N HIS A 49 -0.86 -0.60 -7.87
CA HIS A 49 0.38 -0.50 -8.66
C HIS A 49 1.21 -1.78 -8.60
N MET A 50 1.44 -2.32 -7.40
CA MET A 50 2.11 -3.61 -7.22
C MET A 50 1.41 -4.75 -7.99
N HIS A 51 0.08 -4.83 -7.89
CA HIS A 51 -0.72 -5.82 -8.63
C HIS A 51 -0.57 -5.64 -10.14
N ALA A 52 -0.57 -4.40 -10.64
CA ALA A 52 -0.38 -4.10 -12.05
C ALA A 52 1.01 -4.51 -12.57
N LEU A 53 2.08 -4.14 -11.86
CA LEU A 53 3.46 -4.45 -12.23
C LEU A 53 3.75 -5.96 -12.22
N THR A 54 3.19 -6.67 -11.25
CA THR A 54 3.31 -8.13 -11.12
C THR A 54 2.35 -8.91 -12.02
N ARG A 55 1.52 -8.21 -12.83
CA ARG A 55 0.50 -8.80 -13.72
C ARG A 55 -0.52 -9.65 -12.98
N GLY A 56 -0.99 -9.12 -11.87
CA GLY A 56 -1.97 -9.74 -11.01
C GLY A 56 -1.36 -10.54 -9.87
N GLY A 57 -0.20 -10.16 -9.34
CA GLY A 57 0.51 -10.92 -8.32
C GLY A 57 0.10 -10.65 -6.87
N MET A 58 -0.74 -9.64 -6.61
CA MET A 58 -1.22 -9.33 -5.25
C MET A 58 -2.62 -9.94 -5.04
N ASN A 59 -2.72 -11.23 -4.74
CA ASN A 59 -4.01 -11.93 -4.62
C ASN A 59 -4.19 -12.72 -3.33
N SER A 60 -3.10 -13.02 -2.63
CA SER A 60 -3.12 -13.85 -1.44
C SER A 60 -2.54 -13.10 -0.26
N ARG A 61 -2.93 -13.52 0.95
CA ARG A 61 -2.39 -13.00 2.20
C ARG A 61 -0.86 -13.04 2.21
N GLU A 62 -0.28 -14.10 1.65
CA GLU A 62 1.17 -14.30 1.59
C GLU A 62 1.86 -13.26 0.70
N ASP A 63 1.26 -12.86 -0.42
CA ASP A 63 1.80 -11.81 -1.29
C ASP A 63 1.94 -10.50 -0.53
N PHE A 64 0.92 -10.13 0.24
CA PHE A 64 0.95 -8.94 1.10
C PHE A 64 1.99 -9.08 2.22
N LEU A 65 2.02 -10.22 2.93
CA LEU A 65 3.00 -10.46 4.00
C LEU A 65 4.45 -10.36 3.50
N ASN A 66 4.74 -10.83 2.30
CA ASN A 66 6.07 -10.72 1.69
C ASN A 66 6.51 -9.26 1.47
N VAL A 67 5.57 -8.40 1.07
CA VAL A 67 5.83 -6.95 0.94
C VAL A 67 6.18 -6.34 2.30
N PHE A 68 5.38 -6.60 3.34
CA PHE A 68 5.67 -6.12 4.69
C PHE A 68 6.99 -6.69 5.24
N ALA A 69 7.31 -7.95 4.94
CA ALA A 69 8.56 -8.57 5.35
C ALA A 69 9.77 -7.88 4.71
N LEU A 70 9.68 -7.49 3.43
CA LEU A 70 10.74 -6.75 2.76
C LEU A 70 10.95 -5.37 3.39
N VAL A 71 9.86 -4.63 3.64
CA VAL A 71 9.93 -3.34 4.35
C VAL A 71 10.56 -3.51 5.73
N LYS A 72 10.10 -4.49 6.52
CA LYS A 72 10.65 -4.78 7.85
C LYS A 72 12.14 -5.11 7.80
N LYS A 73 12.56 -5.91 6.82
CA LYS A 73 13.96 -6.33 6.65
C LYS A 73 14.89 -5.14 6.43
N HIS A 74 14.47 -4.15 5.64
CA HIS A 74 15.35 -3.05 5.21
C HIS A 74 15.16 -1.76 6.02
N LEU A 75 13.94 -1.48 6.48
CA LEU A 75 13.57 -0.23 7.15
C LEU A 75 13.26 -0.43 8.65
N GLY A 76 13.16 -1.69 9.09
CA GLY A 76 12.87 -2.04 10.48
C GLY A 76 11.39 -2.07 10.81
N VAL A 77 11.08 -2.53 12.02
CA VAL A 77 9.71 -2.78 12.49
C VAL A 77 8.90 -1.48 12.59
N ASN A 78 9.50 -0.40 13.10
CA ASN A 78 8.79 0.86 13.29
C ASN A 78 8.27 1.43 11.97
N ARG A 79 9.11 1.49 10.93
CA ARG A 79 8.66 1.95 9.60
C ARG A 79 7.65 1.00 8.97
N MET A 80 7.82 -0.31 9.12
CA MET A 80 6.83 -1.29 8.63
C MET A 80 5.45 -1.11 9.26
N LYS A 81 5.37 -0.79 10.56
CA LYS A 81 4.10 -0.55 11.25
C LYS A 81 3.41 0.76 10.85
N ASN A 82 4.18 1.74 10.39
CA ASN A 82 3.71 3.09 10.10
C ASN A 82 3.62 3.40 8.60
N ILE A 83 3.70 2.38 7.73
CA ILE A 83 3.60 2.60 6.29
C ILE A 83 2.27 3.28 5.92
N GLN A 84 2.29 4.04 4.84
CA GLN A 84 1.07 4.48 4.18
C GLN A 84 0.70 3.45 3.11
N ILE A 85 -0.59 3.17 2.97
CA ILE A 85 -1.09 2.27 1.93
C ILE A 85 -2.07 3.02 1.06
N HIS A 86 -1.92 2.89 -0.25
CA HIS A 86 -2.96 3.23 -1.21
C HIS A 86 -3.64 1.94 -1.68
N PHE A 87 -4.96 1.99 -1.78
CA PHE A 87 -5.73 0.83 -2.21
C PHE A 87 -6.87 1.21 -3.14
N SER A 88 -6.89 0.54 -4.30
CA SER A 88 -8.01 0.50 -5.23
C SER A 88 -7.88 -0.75 -6.09
N ARG A 89 -8.97 -1.16 -6.75
CA ARG A 89 -8.90 -2.13 -7.83
C ARG A 89 -8.36 -1.45 -9.09
N ILE A 90 -7.60 -2.17 -9.90
CA ILE A 90 -6.84 -1.59 -11.00
C ILE A 90 -6.98 -2.38 -12.30
N GLU A 91 -7.12 -1.66 -13.40
CA GLU A 91 -6.87 -2.20 -14.73
C GLU A 91 -5.40 -1.99 -15.08
N PHE A 92 -4.76 -3.03 -15.63
CA PHE A 92 -3.39 -2.96 -16.10
C PHE A 92 -3.24 -3.48 -17.54
N GLY A 93 -2.10 -3.18 -18.15
CA GLY A 93 -1.71 -3.67 -19.46
C GLY A 93 -0.23 -3.98 -19.52
N LYS A 94 0.32 -4.04 -20.74
CA LYS A 94 1.73 -4.41 -20.97
C LYS A 94 2.73 -3.47 -20.27
N SER A 95 2.35 -2.22 -20.05
CA SER A 95 3.21 -1.18 -19.45
C SER A 95 2.94 -0.93 -17.96
N GLY A 96 2.17 -1.80 -17.31
CA GLY A 96 1.73 -1.62 -15.93
C GLY A 96 0.33 -1.02 -15.84
N GLU A 97 0.10 -0.16 -14.85
CA GLU A 97 -1.22 0.42 -14.56
C GLU A 97 -1.84 1.18 -15.75
N LYS A 98 -3.17 1.19 -15.79
CA LYS A 98 -3.96 1.99 -16.73
C LYS A 98 -4.99 2.87 -16.03
N LYS A 99 -5.71 2.30 -15.07
CA LYS A 99 -6.86 2.97 -14.47
C LYS A 99 -7.27 2.34 -13.14
N HIS A 100 -7.48 3.21 -12.15
CA HIS A 100 -8.13 2.85 -10.88
C HIS A 100 -9.63 2.72 -11.06
N TRP A 101 -10.20 1.72 -10.42
CA TRP A 101 -11.62 1.37 -10.46
C TRP A 101 -12.25 1.40 -9.07
N THR A 102 -13.57 1.44 -9.06
CA THR A 102 -14.36 1.32 -7.84
C THR A 102 -14.12 -0.05 -7.22
N TYR A 103 -14.11 -0.14 -5.90
CA TYR A 103 -13.95 -1.43 -5.24
C TYR A 103 -15.09 -2.40 -5.56
N ALA A 104 -16.29 -1.93 -5.93
CA ALA A 104 -17.39 -2.79 -6.37
C ALA A 104 -17.16 -3.52 -7.72
N ASP A 105 -16.16 -3.15 -8.51
CA ASP A 105 -15.94 -3.72 -9.85
C ASP A 105 -15.05 -4.98 -9.81
N GLU A 106 -15.66 -6.14 -9.60
CA GLU A 106 -14.99 -7.45 -9.40
C GLU A 106 -14.26 -8.00 -10.62
N ARG A 107 -14.31 -7.30 -11.75
CA ARG A 107 -13.49 -7.66 -12.93
C ARG A 107 -12.02 -7.33 -12.73
N PHE A 108 -11.69 -6.49 -11.75
CA PHE A 108 -10.35 -6.00 -11.49
C PHE A 108 -9.91 -6.38 -10.07
N GLY A 109 -8.63 -6.73 -9.90
CA GLY A 109 -8.00 -6.91 -8.60
C GLY A 109 -7.16 -5.69 -8.21
N PRO A 110 -6.50 -5.69 -7.05
CA PRO A 110 -6.52 -6.75 -6.04
C PRO A 110 -7.79 -6.72 -5.16
N ASP A 111 -8.08 -7.85 -4.51
CA ASP A 111 -9.08 -7.93 -3.45
C ASP A 111 -8.52 -7.44 -2.10
N PHE A 112 -9.38 -6.89 -1.25
CA PHE A 112 -8.94 -6.32 0.03
C PHE A 112 -8.88 -7.34 1.16
N ASN A 113 -9.70 -8.40 1.14
CA ASN A 113 -9.71 -9.43 2.19
C ASN A 113 -8.31 -9.98 2.51
N PRO A 114 -7.48 -10.36 1.52
CA PRO A 114 -6.16 -10.92 1.84
C PRO A 114 -5.20 -9.88 2.45
N LEU A 115 -5.33 -8.59 2.07
CA LEU A 115 -4.60 -7.51 2.73
C LEU A 115 -5.06 -7.34 4.19
N ALA A 116 -6.38 -7.30 4.43
CA ALA A 116 -6.92 -7.20 5.79
C ALA A 116 -6.43 -8.33 6.70
N GLN A 117 -6.42 -9.57 6.19
CA GLN A 117 -5.87 -10.72 6.91
C GLN A 117 -4.38 -10.60 7.19
N ALA A 118 -3.59 -10.04 6.26
CA ALA A 118 -2.17 -9.80 6.48
C ALA A 118 -1.93 -8.74 7.57
N LEU A 119 -2.69 -7.65 7.57
CA LEU A 119 -2.63 -6.60 8.60
C LEU A 119 -2.96 -7.16 9.99
N LEU A 120 -4.03 -7.95 10.08
CA LEU A 120 -4.44 -8.62 11.32
C LEU A 120 -3.39 -9.61 11.82
N ALA A 121 -2.83 -10.44 10.92
CA ALA A 121 -1.78 -11.39 11.27
C ALA A 121 -0.50 -10.71 11.79
N LEU A 122 -0.19 -9.52 11.30
CA LEU A 122 0.95 -8.71 11.75
C LEU A 122 0.65 -7.86 12.99
N GLY A 123 -0.63 -7.69 13.35
CA GLY A 123 -1.06 -6.81 14.43
C GLY A 123 -0.70 -5.34 14.18
N ILE A 124 -0.91 -4.87 12.94
CA ILE A 124 -0.61 -3.50 12.51
C ILE A 124 -1.87 -2.79 11.99
N GLU A 125 -1.91 -1.47 12.18
CA GLU A 125 -3.04 -0.61 11.79
C GLU A 125 -2.52 0.61 11.00
N PRO A 126 -1.94 0.41 9.81
CA PRO A 126 -1.43 1.50 8.98
C PRO A 126 -2.58 2.38 8.44
N VAL A 127 -2.22 3.59 8.00
CA VAL A 127 -3.16 4.46 7.29
C VAL A 127 -3.38 3.91 5.88
N ILE A 128 -4.65 3.66 5.53
CA ILE A 128 -5.07 3.22 4.20
C ILE A 128 -5.88 4.33 3.53
N ILE A 129 -5.41 4.81 2.39
CA ILE A 129 -6.10 5.78 1.54
C ILE A 129 -6.75 5.03 0.37
N CYS A 130 -8.06 5.20 0.21
CA CYS A 130 -8.79 4.61 -0.90
C CYS A 130 -8.70 5.54 -2.12
N GLU A 131 -8.17 5.03 -3.23
CA GLU A 131 -7.97 5.78 -4.48
C GLU A 131 -8.95 5.36 -5.59
N SER A 132 -10.06 4.72 -5.19
CA SER A 132 -11.09 4.29 -6.12
C SER A 132 -11.73 5.47 -6.85
N ARG A 133 -11.81 5.38 -8.18
CA ARG A 133 -12.22 6.50 -9.03
C ARG A 133 -13.69 6.86 -8.82
N GLY A 134 -13.93 7.98 -8.16
CA GLY A 134 -15.26 8.58 -7.99
C GLY A 134 -16.08 8.05 -6.81
N THR A 135 -15.55 7.10 -6.06
CA THR A 135 -16.24 6.41 -4.93
C THR A 135 -15.34 6.25 -3.70
N MET A 136 -14.33 7.12 -3.54
CA MET A 136 -13.29 6.99 -2.51
C MET A 136 -13.87 6.85 -1.10
N ALA A 137 -14.92 7.62 -0.77
CA ALA A 137 -15.52 7.60 0.57
C ALA A 137 -16.35 6.33 0.80
N GLU A 138 -17.16 5.95 -0.19
CA GLU A 138 -18.00 4.75 -0.15
C GLU A 138 -17.15 3.48 -0.10
N ASP A 139 -16.11 3.42 -0.93
CA ASP A 139 -15.21 2.27 -1.00
C ASP A 139 -14.34 2.20 0.25
N ALA A 140 -13.82 3.31 0.78
CA ALA A 140 -13.12 3.31 2.07
C ALA A 140 -14.01 2.74 3.20
N ALA A 141 -15.31 3.08 3.23
CA ALA A 141 -16.25 2.52 4.18
C ALA A 141 -16.47 1.01 3.96
N ALA A 142 -16.47 0.54 2.70
CA ALA A 142 -16.54 -0.88 2.38
C ALA A 142 -15.28 -1.64 2.82
N LEU A 143 -14.08 -1.10 2.55
CA LEU A 143 -12.81 -1.68 3.00
C LEU A 143 -12.76 -1.80 4.52
N LYS A 144 -13.20 -0.78 5.25
CA LYS A 144 -13.30 -0.83 6.72
C LYS A 144 -14.22 -1.95 7.20
N LYS A 145 -15.40 -2.11 6.59
CA LYS A 145 -16.33 -3.21 6.95
C LYS A 145 -15.70 -4.58 6.72
N ILE A 146 -14.95 -4.75 5.63
CA ILE A 146 -14.23 -6.00 5.35
C ILE A 146 -13.20 -6.27 6.45
N TYR A 147 -12.39 -5.28 6.82
CA TYR A 147 -11.41 -5.42 7.90
C TYR A 147 -12.05 -5.84 9.23
N GLU A 148 -13.15 -5.17 9.64
CA GLU A 148 -13.86 -5.51 10.88
C GLU A 148 -14.46 -6.92 10.84
N ASN A 149 -14.99 -7.35 9.68
CA ASN A 149 -15.52 -8.71 9.52
C ASN A 149 -14.40 -9.76 9.66
N GLU A 150 -13.27 -9.57 8.98
CA GLU A 150 -12.10 -10.46 9.11
C GLU A 150 -11.60 -10.52 10.56
N LYS A 151 -11.59 -9.37 11.25
CA LYS A 151 -11.19 -9.28 12.67
C LYS A 151 -12.11 -10.08 13.58
N ASN A 152 -13.42 -10.00 13.36
CA ASN A 152 -14.41 -10.74 14.15
C ASN A 152 -14.33 -12.25 13.88
N SER A 153 -14.16 -12.67 12.62
CA SER A 153 -14.04 -14.08 12.27
C SER A 153 -12.77 -14.76 12.83
N MET A 154 -11.74 -13.99 13.19
CA MET A 154 -10.54 -14.51 13.89
C MET A 154 -10.71 -14.61 15.41
N ALA A 155 -11.73 -13.96 15.99
CA ALA A 155 -12.00 -13.96 17.43
C ALA A 155 -12.96 -15.09 17.86
N GLU A 156 -13.66 -15.71 16.90
CA GLU A 156 -14.50 -16.91 17.05
C GLU A 156 -13.68 -18.20 16.95
#